data_AF-A0A9W7FSX8-F1
#
_entry.id   AF-A0A9W7FSX8-F1
#
_cell.length_a   1.000
_cell.length_b   1.000
_cell.length_c   1.000
_cell.angle_alpha   90.00
_cell.angle_beta   90.00
_cell.angle_gamma   90.00
#
_symmetry.space_group_name_H-M   'P 1'
#
loop_
_entity.id
_entity.type
_entity.pdbx_description
1 polymer ?
#
loop_
_entity_poly.entity_id
_entity_poly.type
_entity_poly.pdbx_seq_one_letter_code
_entity_poly.pdbx_strand_id
1 'polypeptide(L)'
;MSSSSIIPGNPTWHQTMLRITDPTKTLDFYQNKMGLTLLNKLSFPSYNFDLYFLASHPEPYALEVGSDEANKYLWSYSHPTLELTHNYNSPPIHPSNIDNDGFGHIAFHVNDVYSTTSSLLSKSVDFKKKPDEGNMKGLAFAYDPDKYWVEIVKRSSTHSLTTEKNLSQTMLRVKDPKKSVAFYESLGMTVLIEKHFPQWKFSLFFMGCLQPSENFPKDGTDEEKSNFVNSRHDPVIELTHNHGTESDPDFKYTNGNEEGKQGFGHVGFLVDNVETACESLKSKGYTMKKEPMAGTMKGLAFVYDPDGYSVEVIKRGGYDDKGTPYYFE
;
A
#
# COMPACT_ATOMS: atom_id res chain seq x y z
N MET A 1 -23.52 -16.94 -16.11
CA MET A 1 -22.20 -17.45 -16.52
C MET A 1 -21.19 -16.48 -15.90
N SER A 2 -20.58 -16.81 -14.76
CA SER A 2 -19.36 -17.64 -14.67
C SER A 2 -18.26 -17.16 -15.62
N SER A 3 -17.49 -16.18 -15.16
CA SER A 3 -16.05 -16.07 -15.33
C SER A 3 -15.58 -15.46 -14.00
N SER A 4 -14.52 -15.95 -13.35
CA SER A 4 -14.06 -15.30 -12.12
C SER A 4 -13.87 -13.79 -12.37
N SER A 5 -14.48 -12.94 -11.55
CA SER A 5 -14.25 -11.50 -11.59
C SER A 5 -12.76 -11.18 -11.40
N ILE A 6 -12.09 -12.04 -10.63
CA ILE A 6 -10.67 -12.06 -10.36
C ILE A 6 -9.89 -12.56 -11.59
N ILE A 7 -8.83 -11.84 -11.96
CA ILE A 7 -7.89 -12.24 -13.02
C ILE A 7 -7.17 -13.55 -12.64
N PRO A 8 -6.74 -14.36 -13.62
CA PRO A 8 -6.03 -15.61 -13.34
C PRO A 8 -4.68 -15.37 -12.64
N GLY A 9 -4.18 -16.41 -11.96
CA GLY A 9 -2.86 -16.39 -11.33
C GLY A 9 -2.84 -15.84 -9.90
N ASN A 10 -3.93 -16.00 -9.15
CA ASN A 10 -4.02 -15.70 -7.71
C ASN A 10 -3.39 -14.35 -7.32
N PRO A 11 -3.94 -13.22 -7.82
CA PRO A 11 -3.42 -11.90 -7.51
C PRO A 11 -3.49 -11.63 -5.99
N THR A 12 -2.38 -11.17 -5.41
CA THR A 12 -2.31 -10.78 -3.99
C THR A 12 -1.57 -9.47 -3.86
N TRP A 13 -2.12 -8.52 -3.09
CA TRP A 13 -1.43 -7.27 -2.79
C TRP A 13 -0.11 -7.54 -2.06
N HIS A 14 0.98 -6.92 -2.54
CA HIS A 14 2.33 -7.17 -2.05
C HIS A 14 3.04 -5.91 -1.56
N GLN A 15 2.80 -4.75 -2.17
CA GLN A 15 3.46 -3.55 -1.68
C GLN A 15 2.68 -2.25 -1.89
N THR A 16 3.04 -1.27 -1.07
CA THR A 16 2.82 0.16 -1.30
C THR A 16 4.16 0.83 -1.44
N MET A 17 4.38 1.52 -2.56
CA MET A 17 5.65 2.19 -2.86
C MET A 17 5.59 3.68 -2.57
N LEU A 18 6.51 4.15 -1.73
CA LEU A 18 6.76 5.58 -1.48
C LEU A 18 8.19 5.94 -1.89
N ARG A 19 8.34 7.08 -2.55
CA ARG A 19 9.67 7.66 -2.78
C ARG A 19 10.14 8.41 -1.55
N ILE A 20 11.43 8.31 -1.25
CA ILE A 20 12.05 8.88 -0.04
C ILE A 20 13.32 9.66 -0.37
N THR A 21 13.70 10.62 0.46
CA THR A 21 14.94 11.42 0.25
C THR A 21 16.16 10.91 1.02
N ASP A 22 15.96 10.33 2.21
CA ASP A 22 17.04 9.94 3.11
C ASP A 22 16.75 8.54 3.67
N PRO A 23 17.36 7.49 3.11
CA PRO A 23 17.11 6.12 3.56
C PRO A 23 17.52 5.90 5.01
N THR A 24 18.56 6.59 5.51
CA THR A 24 18.97 6.43 6.92
C THR A 24 17.90 6.93 7.87
N LYS A 25 17.37 8.14 7.67
CA LYS A 25 16.29 8.68 8.51
C LYS A 25 14.99 7.90 8.37
N THR A 26 14.68 7.49 7.14
CA THR A 26 13.42 6.80 6.85
C THR A 26 13.40 5.38 7.39
N LEU A 27 14.52 4.67 7.28
CA LEU A 27 14.68 3.35 7.90
C LEU A 27 14.68 3.44 9.44
N ASP A 28 15.27 4.47 10.05
CA ASP A 28 15.15 4.69 11.49
C ASP A 28 13.68 4.91 11.90
N PHE A 29 12.95 5.74 11.15
CA PHE A 29 11.53 5.98 11.43
C PHE A 29 10.72 4.69 11.34
N TYR A 30 10.76 3.98 10.21
CA TYR A 30 9.89 2.82 10.03
C TYR A 30 10.33 1.59 10.83
N GLN A 31 11.64 1.37 11.04
CA GLN A 31 12.11 0.24 11.84
C GLN A 31 12.08 0.54 13.34
N ASN A 32 12.80 1.55 13.80
CA ASN A 32 13.04 1.77 15.23
C ASN A 32 11.88 2.52 15.92
N LYS A 33 11.12 3.32 15.18
CA LYS A 33 9.99 4.08 15.74
C LYS A 33 8.65 3.40 15.48
N MET A 34 8.46 2.84 14.28
CA MET A 34 7.21 2.19 13.89
C MET A 34 7.23 0.65 13.93
N GLY A 35 8.39 0.02 14.14
CA GLY A 35 8.48 -1.42 14.39
C GLY A 35 8.37 -2.32 13.15
N LEU A 36 8.60 -1.78 11.94
CA LEU A 36 8.72 -2.61 10.74
C LEU A 36 10.08 -3.31 10.67
N THR A 37 10.12 -4.44 9.99
CA THR A 37 11.33 -5.21 9.72
C THR A 37 11.76 -4.97 8.28
N LEU A 38 13.02 -4.60 8.05
CA LEU A 38 13.59 -4.57 6.70
C LEU A 38 13.79 -6.01 6.19
N LEU A 39 12.97 -6.41 5.23
CA LEU A 39 13.04 -7.75 4.62
C LEU A 39 14.19 -7.84 3.62
N ASN A 40 14.33 -6.81 2.77
CA ASN A 40 15.38 -6.80 1.77
C ASN A 40 15.72 -5.38 1.30
N LYS A 41 16.94 -5.23 0.77
CA LYS A 41 17.41 -4.05 0.04
C LYS A 41 17.87 -4.50 -1.34
N LEU A 42 17.37 -3.85 -2.38
CA LEU A 42 17.81 -4.05 -3.75
C LEU A 42 18.47 -2.78 -4.26
N SER A 43 19.66 -2.88 -4.87
CA SER A 43 20.44 -1.70 -5.28
C SER A 43 20.68 -1.70 -6.78
N PHE A 44 20.38 -0.58 -7.45
CA PHE A 44 20.45 -0.45 -8.90
C PHE A 44 21.29 0.77 -9.30
N PRO A 45 22.61 0.74 -9.03
CA PRO A 45 23.47 1.89 -9.25
C PRO A 45 23.50 2.35 -10.71
N SER A 46 23.44 1.43 -11.67
CA SER A 46 23.36 1.76 -13.11
C SER A 46 22.07 2.51 -13.49
N TYR A 47 21.02 2.39 -12.67
CA TYR A 47 19.74 3.07 -12.84
C TYR A 47 19.52 4.20 -11.81
N ASN A 48 20.51 4.47 -10.95
CA ASN A 48 20.52 5.52 -9.93
C ASN A 48 19.41 5.43 -8.86
N PHE A 49 19.05 4.22 -8.41
CA PHE A 49 18.13 4.07 -7.28
C PHE A 49 18.38 2.82 -6.43
N ASP A 50 17.88 2.87 -5.20
CA ASP A 50 17.77 1.75 -4.27
C ASP A 50 16.30 1.51 -3.88
N LEU A 51 15.94 0.25 -3.63
CA LEU A 51 14.66 -0.17 -3.07
C LEU A 51 14.86 -0.80 -1.68
N TYR A 52 13.96 -0.49 -0.75
CA TYR A 52 13.93 -1.06 0.60
C TYR A 52 12.53 -1.60 0.89
N PHE A 53 12.42 -2.88 1.21
CA PHE A 53 11.12 -3.50 1.48
C PHE A 53 10.98 -3.79 2.97
N LEU A 54 9.99 -3.16 3.60
CA LEU A 54 9.73 -3.30 5.03
C LEU A 54 8.37 -3.95 5.27
N ALA A 55 8.25 -4.77 6.31
CA ALA A 55 6.98 -5.42 6.64
C ALA A 55 6.70 -5.40 8.14
N SER A 56 5.41 -5.51 8.48
CA SER A 56 5.03 -5.92 9.83
C SER A 56 5.29 -7.42 9.91
N HIS A 57 6.38 -7.83 10.57
CA HIS A 57 6.76 -9.24 10.59
C HIS A 57 6.52 -9.82 11.99
N PRO A 58 5.67 -10.87 12.13
CA PRO A 58 5.22 -11.35 13.44
C PRO A 58 6.30 -12.10 14.23
N GLU A 59 7.31 -12.63 13.54
CA GLU A 59 8.41 -13.41 14.10
C GLU A 59 9.76 -12.70 13.89
N PRO A 60 10.83 -13.09 14.60
CA PRO A 60 12.18 -12.65 14.25
C PRO A 60 12.52 -13.03 12.79
N TYR A 61 12.98 -12.06 12.02
CA TYR A 61 13.49 -12.26 10.66
C TYR A 61 15.01 -12.20 10.69
N ALA A 62 15.67 -13.19 10.11
CA ALA A 62 17.12 -13.38 10.24
C ALA A 62 17.83 -13.62 8.90
N LEU A 63 17.16 -13.41 7.76
CA LEU A 63 17.85 -13.48 6.47
C LEU A 63 18.75 -12.25 6.30
N GLU A 64 19.90 -12.46 5.67
CA GLU A 64 20.84 -11.39 5.38
C GLU A 64 20.25 -10.46 4.30
N VAL A 65 20.13 -9.18 4.61
CA VAL A 65 19.60 -8.16 3.69
C VAL A 65 20.49 -8.11 2.44
N GLY A 66 19.86 -8.22 1.26
CA GLY A 66 20.56 -8.26 -0.02
C GLY A 66 20.97 -9.66 -0.48
N SER A 67 20.75 -10.71 0.32
CA SER A 67 21.04 -12.08 -0.09
C SER A 67 19.99 -12.63 -1.08
N ASP A 68 20.36 -13.69 -1.81
CA ASP A 68 19.44 -14.41 -2.70
C ASP A 68 18.25 -15.00 -1.93
N GLU A 69 18.47 -15.45 -0.69
CA GLU A 69 17.42 -15.97 0.19
C GLU A 69 16.44 -14.86 0.59
N ALA A 70 16.94 -13.68 0.98
CA ALA A 70 16.10 -12.54 1.29
C ALA A 70 15.29 -12.08 0.06
N ASN A 71 15.88 -12.13 -1.14
CA ASN A 71 15.17 -11.81 -2.38
C ASN A 71 14.07 -12.83 -2.71
N LYS A 72 14.36 -14.13 -2.64
CA LYS A 72 13.35 -15.19 -2.80
C LYS A 72 12.23 -15.08 -1.77
N TYR A 73 12.59 -14.77 -0.53
CA TYR A 73 11.63 -14.55 0.55
C TYR A 73 10.71 -13.37 0.24
N LEU A 74 11.25 -12.20 -0.12
CA LEU A 74 10.48 -11.00 -0.43
C LEU A 74 9.37 -11.27 -1.45
N TRP A 75 9.69 -11.90 -2.58
CA TRP A 75 8.73 -12.08 -3.68
C TRP A 75 7.79 -13.27 -3.49
N SER A 76 7.97 -14.05 -2.43
CA SER A 76 7.03 -15.09 -2.01
C SER A 76 6.28 -14.74 -0.72
N TYR A 77 6.63 -13.61 -0.09
CA TYR A 77 6.03 -13.14 1.15
C TYR A 77 4.53 -12.87 0.94
N SER A 78 3.72 -13.40 1.85
CA SER A 78 2.26 -13.43 1.72
C SER A 78 1.55 -12.17 2.22
N HIS A 79 2.28 -11.23 2.82
CA HIS A 79 1.73 -10.04 3.44
C HIS A 79 2.25 -8.77 2.75
N PRO A 80 1.45 -7.70 2.67
CA PRO A 80 1.88 -6.45 2.08
C PRO A 80 3.08 -5.80 2.80
N THR A 81 3.96 -5.22 2.01
CA THR A 81 5.17 -4.50 2.41
C THR A 81 5.03 -3.01 2.14
N LEU A 82 5.83 -2.21 2.82
CA LEU A 82 6.14 -0.84 2.46
C LEU A 82 7.44 -0.87 1.64
N GLU A 83 7.32 -0.59 0.35
CA GLU A 83 8.46 -0.39 -0.54
C GLU A 83 8.88 1.08 -0.48
N LEU A 84 10.14 1.33 -0.17
CA LEU A 84 10.73 2.66 -0.21
C LEU A 84 11.72 2.76 -1.36
N THR A 85 11.54 3.76 -2.22
CA THR A 85 12.44 4.00 -3.34
C THR A 85 13.25 5.27 -3.13
N HIS A 86 14.56 5.13 -3.09
CA HIS A 86 15.49 6.25 -3.00
C HIS A 86 16.23 6.41 -4.33
N ASN A 87 15.91 7.46 -5.09
CA ASN A 87 16.69 7.80 -6.28
C ASN A 87 17.85 8.74 -5.89
N TYR A 88 19.06 8.46 -6.36
CA TYR A 88 20.29 9.13 -5.89
C TYR A 88 20.31 10.63 -6.17
N ASN A 89 19.55 11.09 -7.17
CA ASN A 89 19.46 12.49 -7.60
C ASN A 89 18.00 12.96 -7.69
N SER A 90 17.13 12.49 -6.79
CA SER A 90 15.70 12.76 -6.87
C SER A 90 15.36 14.24 -6.62
N PRO A 91 14.35 14.80 -7.32
CA PRO A 91 13.77 16.09 -6.93
C PRO A 91 13.13 16.00 -5.53
N PRO A 92 12.76 17.13 -4.91
CA PRO A 92 12.01 17.14 -3.66
C PRO A 92 10.78 16.24 -3.73
N ILE A 93 10.54 15.48 -2.66
CA ILE A 93 9.39 14.60 -2.54
C ILE A 93 8.14 15.43 -2.29
N HIS A 94 7.06 15.05 -2.98
CA HIS A 94 5.73 15.57 -2.79
C HIS A 94 4.92 14.61 -1.89
N PRO A 95 4.73 14.91 -0.60
CA PRO A 95 4.09 14.00 0.36
C PRO A 95 2.57 13.90 0.21
N SER A 96 2.00 14.52 -0.83
CA SER A 96 0.56 14.61 -1.08
C SER A 96 -0.20 15.47 -0.07
N ASN A 97 -1.54 15.38 -0.10
CA ASN A 97 -2.50 16.12 0.75
C ASN A 97 -2.54 17.64 0.55
N ILE A 98 -2.12 18.12 -0.62
CA ILE A 98 -2.48 19.44 -1.11
C ILE A 98 -3.26 19.29 -2.43
N ASP A 99 -3.88 20.36 -2.93
CA ASP A 99 -4.44 20.48 -4.29
C ASP A 99 -4.80 19.20 -5.08
N ASN A 100 -5.99 18.63 -4.84
CA ASN A 100 -6.50 17.42 -5.50
C ASN A 100 -5.49 16.27 -5.58
N ASP A 101 -4.60 16.13 -4.60
CA ASP A 101 -3.70 15.00 -4.58
C ASP A 101 -4.43 13.72 -4.18
N GLY A 102 -4.07 12.66 -4.88
CA GLY A 102 -4.71 11.37 -4.76
C GLY A 102 -4.32 10.60 -3.50
N PHE A 103 -3.02 10.42 -3.27
CA PHE A 103 -2.54 9.69 -2.10
C PHE A 103 -2.95 10.40 -0.80
N GLY A 104 -3.49 9.67 0.17
CA GLY A 104 -3.86 10.21 1.47
C GLY A 104 -2.75 9.99 2.47
N HIS A 105 -2.57 8.75 2.90
CA HIS A 105 -1.67 8.41 3.98
C HIS A 105 -1.42 6.91 3.99
N ILE A 106 -0.43 6.50 4.77
CA ILE A 106 -0.38 5.14 5.31
C ILE A 106 -0.82 5.17 6.77
N ALA A 107 -1.35 4.07 7.29
CA ALA A 107 -1.79 3.99 8.68
C ALA A 107 -1.14 2.83 9.42
N PHE A 108 -0.96 2.99 10.73
CA PHE A 108 -0.50 1.96 11.65
C PHE A 108 -1.52 1.69 12.73
N HIS A 109 -1.86 0.42 12.88
CA HIS A 109 -2.61 -0.11 14.01
C HIS A 109 -1.70 -0.23 15.23
N VAL A 110 -2.14 0.31 16.36
CA VAL A 110 -1.42 0.27 17.65
C VAL A 110 -2.34 -0.07 18.81
N ASN A 111 -1.77 -0.62 19.89
CA ASN A 111 -2.55 -0.95 21.10
C ASN A 111 -3.05 0.30 21.84
N ASP A 112 -2.23 1.35 21.88
CA ASP A 112 -2.53 2.62 22.54
C ASP A 112 -1.97 3.79 21.73
N VAL A 113 -2.87 4.61 21.19
CA VAL A 113 -2.53 5.78 20.37
C VAL A 113 -1.82 6.86 21.20
N TYR A 114 -2.20 7.07 22.45
CA TYR A 114 -1.63 8.12 23.30
C TYR A 114 -0.23 7.76 23.77
N SER A 115 -0.03 6.50 24.20
CA SER A 115 1.28 5.99 24.56
C SER A 115 2.24 5.97 23.35
N THR A 116 1.75 5.51 22.19
CA THR A 116 2.54 5.53 20.95
C THR A 116 2.90 6.97 20.55
N THR A 117 1.95 7.90 20.58
CA THR A 117 2.20 9.31 20.27
C THR A 117 3.25 9.91 21.20
N SER A 118 3.16 9.63 22.50
CA SER A 118 4.12 10.11 23.51
C SER A 118 5.53 9.57 23.25
N SER A 119 5.65 8.28 22.89
CA SER A 119 6.92 7.65 22.50
C SER A 119 7.52 8.25 21.23
N LEU A 120 6.69 8.59 20.24
CA LEU A 120 7.16 9.24 19.01
C LEU A 120 7.61 10.68 19.25
N LEU A 121 6.87 11.44 20.07
CA LEU A 121 7.25 12.79 20.48
C LEU A 121 8.60 12.81 21.22
N SER A 122 8.84 11.87 22.14
CA SER A 122 10.12 11.78 22.85
C SER A 122 11.29 11.41 21.92
N LYS A 123 10.99 10.80 20.77
CA LYS A 123 11.93 10.52 19.67
C LYS A 123 11.95 11.61 18.59
N SER A 124 11.47 12.81 18.91
CA SER A 124 11.47 14.01 18.05
C SER A 124 10.74 13.82 16.71
N VAL A 125 9.66 13.03 16.70
CA VAL A 125 8.76 12.92 15.54
C VAL A 125 7.76 14.08 15.54
N ASP A 126 7.64 14.76 14.41
CA ASP A 126 6.67 15.81 14.19
C ASP A 126 5.27 15.23 13.96
N PHE A 127 4.23 16.00 14.30
CA PHE A 127 2.84 15.60 14.12
C PHE A 127 2.06 16.64 13.33
N LYS A 128 1.26 16.17 12.37
CA LYS A 128 0.20 16.96 11.75
C LYS A 128 -0.95 17.20 12.72
N LYS A 129 -1.24 16.20 13.56
CA LYS A 129 -2.34 16.17 14.53
C LYS A 129 -2.05 15.15 15.63
N LYS A 130 -2.20 15.54 16.88
CA LYS A 130 -2.13 14.66 18.08
C LYS A 130 -3.51 14.07 18.43
N PRO A 131 -3.60 13.03 19.29
CA PRO A 131 -4.86 12.35 19.57
C PRO A 131 -5.90 13.19 20.31
N ASP A 132 -5.46 14.25 20.97
CA ASP A 132 -6.27 15.24 21.69
C ASP A 132 -6.54 16.51 20.88
N GLU A 133 -6.11 16.59 19.62
CA GLU A 133 -6.31 17.75 18.74
C GLU A 133 -7.45 17.51 17.72
N GLY A 134 -8.03 18.60 17.19
CA GLY A 134 -9.10 18.55 16.18
C GLY A 134 -10.45 18.00 16.67
N ASN A 135 -11.40 17.80 15.76
CA ASN A 135 -12.75 17.30 16.10
C ASN A 135 -12.79 15.79 16.34
N MET A 136 -11.93 15.03 15.66
CA MET A 136 -11.84 13.58 15.81
C MET A 136 -10.73 13.23 16.82
N LYS A 137 -11.13 12.86 18.04
CA LYS A 137 -10.21 12.44 19.10
C LYS A 137 -9.88 10.95 19.00
N GLY A 138 -8.76 10.53 19.58
CA GLY A 138 -8.38 9.11 19.71
C GLY A 138 -7.59 8.53 18.53
N LEU A 139 -7.22 9.35 17.54
CA LEU A 139 -6.26 9.02 16.48
C LEU A 139 -5.26 10.15 16.29
N ALA A 140 -4.07 9.85 15.80
CA ALA A 140 -3.02 10.84 15.51
C ALA A 140 -2.51 10.73 14.06
N PHE A 141 -1.91 11.80 13.56
CA PHE A 141 -1.16 11.81 12.30
C PHE A 141 0.25 12.31 12.57
N ALA A 142 1.21 11.40 12.51
CA ALA A 142 2.62 11.73 12.53
C ALA A 142 3.10 12.11 11.12
N TYR A 143 4.20 12.84 11.04
CA TYR A 143 4.96 12.99 9.81
C TYR A 143 6.13 12.00 9.81
N ASP A 144 6.29 11.29 8.70
CA ASP A 144 7.56 10.62 8.42
C ASP A 144 8.65 11.65 8.00
N PRO A 145 9.90 11.23 7.76
CA PRO A 145 10.98 12.13 7.39
C PRO A 145 10.73 12.96 6.12
N ASP A 146 9.97 12.41 5.17
CA ASP A 146 9.58 13.05 3.92
C ASP A 146 8.22 13.77 4.01
N LYS A 147 7.65 13.86 5.22
CA LYS A 147 6.38 14.52 5.55
C LYS A 147 5.13 13.83 5.01
N TYR A 148 5.23 12.55 4.60
CA TYR A 148 4.02 11.75 4.41
C TYR A 148 3.26 11.67 5.73
N TRP A 149 1.94 11.65 5.62
CA TRP A 149 1.08 11.48 6.78
C TRP A 149 1.06 10.00 7.15
N VAL A 150 1.35 9.73 8.41
CA VAL A 150 1.29 8.40 9.01
C VAL A 150 0.20 8.42 10.07
N GLU A 151 -0.95 7.85 9.74
CA GLU A 151 -2.06 7.75 10.69
C GLU A 151 -1.74 6.70 11.76
N ILE A 152 -2.07 7.01 13.02
CA ILE A 152 -1.91 6.12 14.17
C ILE A 152 -3.30 5.88 14.73
N VAL A 153 -3.78 4.66 14.54
CA VAL A 153 -5.14 4.24 14.87
C VAL A 153 -5.12 3.09 15.85
N LYS A 154 -6.09 3.08 16.76
CA LYS A 154 -6.20 2.03 17.76
C LYS A 154 -6.70 0.74 17.09
N ARG A 155 -6.00 -0.36 17.31
CA ARG A 155 -6.45 -1.69 16.88
C ARG A 155 -7.52 -2.25 17.81
N SER A 156 -8.29 -3.23 17.33
CA SER A 156 -9.30 -3.91 18.14
C SER A 156 -8.65 -4.60 19.34
N SER A 157 -9.28 -4.54 20.52
CA SER A 157 -8.82 -5.26 21.73
C SER A 157 -8.92 -6.78 21.60
N THR A 158 -9.57 -7.29 20.56
CA THR A 158 -9.70 -8.73 20.27
C THR A 158 -8.57 -9.28 19.41
N HIS A 159 -7.57 -8.47 19.04
CA HIS A 159 -6.45 -8.93 18.22
C HIS A 159 -5.59 -9.98 18.95
N SER A 160 -4.94 -10.86 18.18
CA SER A 160 -3.97 -11.84 18.68
C SER A 160 -2.53 -11.58 18.21
N LEU A 161 -2.30 -10.46 17.51
CA LEU A 161 -0.98 -10.08 16.99
C LEU A 161 0.05 -9.86 18.11
N THR A 162 1.26 -10.38 17.90
CA THR A 162 2.43 -10.21 18.79
C THR A 162 3.15 -8.88 18.59
N THR A 163 3.00 -8.27 17.41
CA THR A 163 3.63 -6.99 17.08
C THR A 163 2.99 -5.83 17.85
N GLU A 164 3.78 -4.89 18.35
CA GLU A 164 3.23 -3.69 19.00
C GLU A 164 2.48 -2.76 18.04
N LYS A 165 2.94 -2.73 16.78
CA LYS A 165 2.46 -1.85 15.70
C LYS A 165 2.46 -2.64 14.40
N ASN A 166 1.52 -2.39 13.51
CA ASN A 166 1.54 -2.96 12.16
C ASN A 166 0.97 -1.98 11.15
N LEU A 167 1.51 -2.01 9.93
CA LEU A 167 0.94 -1.34 8.78
C LEU A 167 -0.49 -1.85 8.60
N SER A 168 -1.42 -0.92 8.47
CA SER A 168 -2.86 -1.21 8.51
C SER A 168 -3.62 -0.66 7.32
N GLN A 169 -3.16 0.44 6.73
CA GLN A 169 -3.88 1.06 5.61
C GLN A 169 -2.93 1.74 4.63
N THR A 170 -3.34 1.77 3.38
CA THR A 170 -2.87 2.72 2.35
C THR A 170 -4.10 3.42 1.79
N MET A 171 -4.19 4.73 2.00
CA MET A 171 -5.34 5.52 1.60
C MET A 171 -5.12 6.18 0.24
N LEU A 172 -6.05 5.97 -0.69
CA LEU A 172 -6.08 6.59 -2.00
C LEU A 172 -7.44 7.28 -2.20
N ARG A 173 -7.43 8.52 -2.66
CA ARG A 173 -8.65 9.20 -3.10
C ARG A 173 -9.03 8.71 -4.50
N VAL A 174 -10.32 8.43 -4.71
CA VAL A 174 -10.84 7.92 -5.98
C VAL A 174 -12.01 8.76 -6.46
N LYS A 175 -12.09 8.95 -7.77
CA LYS A 175 -13.11 9.78 -8.42
C LYS A 175 -14.46 9.08 -8.43
N ASP A 176 -14.48 7.82 -8.82
CA ASP A 176 -15.69 7.00 -8.91
C ASP A 176 -15.43 5.64 -8.23
N PRO A 177 -15.93 5.43 -7.00
CA PRO A 177 -15.65 4.23 -6.23
C PRO A 177 -16.18 2.97 -6.92
N LYS A 178 -17.22 3.05 -7.76
CA LYS A 178 -17.72 1.86 -8.47
C LYS A 178 -16.68 1.30 -9.43
N LYS A 179 -15.94 2.16 -10.12
CA LYS A 179 -14.88 1.75 -11.04
C LYS A 179 -13.67 1.25 -10.27
N SER A 180 -13.23 2.00 -9.26
CA SER A 180 -12.01 1.66 -8.51
C SER A 180 -12.20 0.39 -7.69
N VAL A 181 -13.35 0.19 -7.03
CA VAL A 181 -13.69 -1.08 -6.37
C VAL A 181 -13.66 -2.26 -7.36
N ALA A 182 -14.33 -2.14 -8.51
CA ALA A 182 -14.34 -3.21 -9.52
C ALA A 182 -12.93 -3.56 -10.05
N PHE A 183 -12.04 -2.56 -10.15
CA PHE A 183 -10.64 -2.78 -10.50
C PHE A 183 -9.92 -3.60 -9.44
N TYR A 184 -9.97 -3.20 -8.17
CA TYR A 184 -9.29 -3.92 -7.09
C TYR A 184 -9.90 -5.30 -6.80
N GLU A 185 -11.21 -5.47 -6.97
CA GLU A 185 -11.87 -6.78 -6.94
C GLU A 185 -11.34 -7.71 -8.05
N SER A 186 -11.04 -7.15 -9.24
CA SER A 186 -10.43 -7.95 -10.30
C SER A 186 -9.01 -8.41 -9.96
N LEU A 187 -8.34 -7.73 -9.02
CA LEU A 187 -7.03 -8.10 -8.46
C LEU A 187 -7.16 -8.92 -7.17
N GLY A 188 -8.34 -9.51 -6.89
CA GLY A 188 -8.53 -10.44 -5.78
C GLY A 188 -8.76 -9.77 -4.42
N MET A 189 -8.99 -8.46 -4.37
CA MET A 189 -9.40 -7.79 -3.14
C MET A 189 -10.90 -7.96 -2.88
N THR A 190 -11.29 -7.91 -1.61
CA THR A 190 -12.68 -7.90 -1.15
C THR A 190 -12.97 -6.57 -0.45
N VAL A 191 -14.15 -5.99 -0.69
CA VAL A 191 -14.65 -4.87 0.13
C VAL A 191 -14.97 -5.39 1.53
N LEU A 192 -14.21 -4.94 2.53
CA LEU A 192 -14.37 -5.38 3.92
C LEU A 192 -15.26 -4.43 4.72
N ILE A 193 -15.18 -3.13 4.44
CA ILE A 193 -15.97 -2.09 5.09
C ILE A 193 -16.37 -1.06 4.05
N GLU A 194 -17.64 -0.65 4.09
CA GLU A 194 -18.15 0.54 3.41
C GLU A 194 -18.71 1.49 4.46
N LYS A 195 -18.33 2.77 4.41
CA LYS A 195 -18.85 3.81 5.30
C LYS A 195 -19.25 5.02 4.49
N HIS A 196 -20.49 5.49 4.69
CA HIS A 196 -21.02 6.65 3.99
C HIS A 196 -21.29 7.79 4.97
N PHE A 197 -20.78 8.97 4.62
CA PHE A 197 -20.89 10.17 5.43
C PHE A 197 -21.53 11.30 4.61
N PRO A 198 -22.82 11.18 4.23
CA PRO A 198 -23.49 12.17 3.38
C PRO A 198 -23.46 13.60 3.95
N GLN A 199 -23.49 13.73 5.27
CA GLN A 199 -23.38 15.02 5.97
C GLN A 199 -22.03 15.71 5.75
N TRP A 200 -20.97 14.95 5.49
CA TRP A 200 -19.62 15.44 5.21
C TRP A 200 -19.21 15.22 3.75
N LYS A 201 -20.13 14.72 2.92
CA LYS A 201 -19.96 14.48 1.47
C LYS A 201 -18.77 13.59 1.12
N PHE A 202 -18.55 12.51 1.87
CA PHE A 202 -17.57 11.50 1.49
C PHE A 202 -18.01 10.08 1.85
N SER A 203 -17.38 9.10 1.20
CA SER A 203 -17.52 7.67 1.46
C SER A 203 -16.14 7.01 1.56
N LEU A 204 -16.02 5.95 2.35
CA LEU A 204 -14.81 5.15 2.50
C LEU A 204 -15.10 3.70 2.14
N PHE A 205 -14.18 3.07 1.40
CA PHE A 205 -14.22 1.65 1.04
C PHE A 205 -12.89 1.01 1.41
N PHE A 206 -12.89 0.09 2.37
CA PHE A 206 -11.68 -0.60 2.83
C PHE A 206 -11.57 -1.94 2.14
N MET A 207 -10.60 -2.07 1.23
CA MET A 207 -10.36 -3.24 0.39
C MET A 207 -9.21 -4.08 0.96
N GLY A 208 -9.37 -5.40 1.08
CA GLY A 208 -8.29 -6.29 1.50
C GLY A 208 -8.23 -7.59 0.71
N CYS A 209 -7.02 -8.11 0.47
CA CYS A 209 -6.85 -9.51 0.11
C CYS A 209 -7.04 -10.36 1.39
N LEU A 210 -7.96 -11.33 1.36
CA LEU A 210 -8.18 -12.23 2.48
C LEU A 210 -7.20 -13.40 2.42
N GLN A 211 -6.52 -13.68 3.52
CA GLN A 211 -5.73 -14.90 3.66
C GLN A 211 -6.66 -16.11 3.74
N PRO A 212 -6.26 -17.31 3.28
CA PRO A 212 -7.11 -18.50 3.32
C PRO A 212 -7.62 -18.87 4.73
N SER A 213 -6.89 -18.49 5.77
CA SER A 213 -7.25 -18.72 7.18
C SER A 213 -8.21 -17.67 7.75
N GLU A 214 -8.44 -16.56 7.06
CA GLU A 214 -9.30 -15.48 7.54
C GLU A 214 -10.77 -15.76 7.24
N ASN A 215 -11.63 -15.59 8.27
CA ASN A 215 -13.07 -15.70 8.13
C ASN A 215 -13.71 -14.31 8.28
N PHE A 216 -13.79 -13.57 7.17
CA PHE A 216 -14.42 -12.25 7.15
C PHE A 216 -15.94 -12.36 7.38
N PRO A 217 -16.52 -11.66 8.38
CA PRO A 217 -17.96 -11.66 8.64
C PRO A 217 -18.72 -10.81 7.60
N LYS A 218 -18.82 -11.32 6.37
CA LYS A 218 -19.43 -10.60 5.23
C LYS A 218 -20.87 -10.12 5.48
N ASP A 219 -21.65 -10.94 6.19
CA ASP A 219 -23.05 -10.69 6.55
C ASP A 219 -23.19 -10.16 8.00
N GLY A 220 -22.06 -9.86 8.65
CA GLY A 220 -22.03 -9.30 9.99
C GLY A 220 -22.35 -7.80 10.00
N THR A 221 -22.56 -7.30 11.21
CA THR A 221 -22.74 -5.88 11.54
C THR A 221 -21.49 -5.04 11.20
N ASP A 222 -21.66 -3.73 11.08
CA ASP A 222 -20.54 -2.80 10.88
C ASP A 222 -19.48 -2.89 11.99
N GLU A 223 -19.91 -3.19 13.21
CA GLU A 223 -19.03 -3.40 14.35
C GLU A 223 -18.22 -4.70 14.18
N GLU A 224 -18.83 -5.81 13.78
CA GLU A 224 -18.12 -7.07 13.52
C GLU A 224 -17.11 -6.93 12.38
N LYS A 225 -17.47 -6.24 11.30
CA LYS A 225 -16.56 -5.94 10.18
C LYS A 225 -15.43 -5.01 10.59
N SER A 226 -15.73 -3.96 11.36
CA SER A 226 -14.72 -3.04 11.90
C SER A 226 -13.76 -3.76 12.86
N ASN A 227 -14.28 -4.61 13.74
CA ASN A 227 -13.47 -5.41 14.66
C ASN A 227 -12.59 -6.40 13.90
N PHE A 228 -13.11 -7.03 12.84
CA PHE A 228 -12.31 -7.86 11.94
C PHE A 228 -11.14 -7.04 11.38
N VAL A 229 -11.39 -6.00 10.58
CA VAL A 229 -10.33 -5.17 9.95
C VAL A 229 -9.34 -4.61 10.98
N ASN A 230 -9.83 -4.09 12.10
CA ASN A 230 -8.98 -3.50 13.14
C ASN A 230 -8.18 -4.54 13.94
N SER A 231 -8.42 -5.83 13.76
CA SER A 231 -7.64 -6.91 14.37
C SER A 231 -6.69 -7.62 13.39
N ARG A 232 -6.78 -7.30 12.09
CA ARG A 232 -5.98 -7.97 11.04
C ARG A 232 -4.52 -7.57 11.11
N HIS A 233 -3.69 -8.54 10.73
CA HIS A 233 -2.29 -8.31 10.43
C HIS A 233 -2.13 -7.51 9.12
N ASP A 234 -2.84 -7.96 8.08
CA ASP A 234 -2.68 -7.43 6.74
C ASP A 234 -3.41 -6.10 6.59
N PRO A 235 -2.76 -5.12 5.93
CA PRO A 235 -3.39 -3.83 5.70
C PRO A 235 -4.55 -3.94 4.72
N VAL A 236 -5.28 -2.83 4.61
CA VAL A 236 -6.30 -2.58 3.59
C VAL A 236 -5.91 -1.41 2.70
N ILE A 237 -6.39 -1.38 1.46
CA ILE A 237 -6.44 -0.15 0.68
C ILE A 237 -7.73 0.59 1.07
N GLU A 238 -7.60 1.78 1.64
CA GLU A 238 -8.74 2.65 1.92
C GLU A 238 -8.99 3.56 0.70
N LEU A 239 -10.08 3.33 -0.02
CA LEU A 239 -10.52 4.20 -1.09
C LEU A 239 -11.42 5.29 -0.51
N THR A 240 -11.00 6.54 -0.60
CA THR A 240 -11.76 7.70 -0.17
C THR A 240 -12.42 8.40 -1.35
N HIS A 241 -13.74 8.43 -1.35
CA HIS A 241 -14.53 9.09 -2.39
C HIS A 241 -15.15 10.38 -1.86
N ASN A 242 -14.82 11.51 -2.45
CA ASN A 242 -15.51 12.78 -2.19
C ASN A 242 -16.72 12.88 -3.12
N HIS A 243 -17.92 13.06 -2.58
CA HIS A 243 -19.16 12.99 -3.36
C HIS A 243 -19.21 14.11 -4.41
N GLY A 244 -19.64 13.73 -5.62
CA GLY A 244 -19.76 14.63 -6.77
C GLY A 244 -18.59 14.51 -7.76
N THR A 245 -17.42 14.03 -7.33
CA THR A 245 -16.25 13.87 -8.23
C THR A 245 -16.53 12.88 -9.36
N GLU A 246 -17.36 11.87 -9.12
CA GLU A 246 -17.77 10.85 -10.09
C GLU A 246 -18.58 11.41 -11.26
N SER A 247 -19.24 12.55 -11.05
CA SER A 247 -20.09 13.21 -12.04
C SER A 247 -19.41 14.39 -12.74
N ASP A 248 -18.25 14.84 -12.26
CA ASP A 248 -17.47 15.91 -12.87
C ASP A 248 -16.52 15.32 -13.93
N PRO A 249 -16.72 15.58 -15.23
CA PRO A 249 -15.87 15.02 -16.29
C PRO A 249 -14.43 15.52 -16.24
N ASP A 250 -14.20 16.74 -15.74
CA ASP A 250 -12.90 17.41 -15.75
C ASP A 250 -12.11 17.15 -14.45
N PHE A 251 -12.77 16.66 -13.41
CA PHE A 251 -12.12 16.32 -12.15
C PHE A 251 -11.14 15.16 -12.31
N LYS A 252 -9.94 15.31 -11.74
CA LYS A 252 -8.90 14.28 -11.65
C LYS A 252 -8.09 14.46 -10.38
N TYR A 253 -7.70 13.35 -9.76
CA TYR A 253 -6.66 13.36 -8.73
C TYR A 253 -5.27 13.34 -9.39
N THR A 254 -4.28 13.87 -8.67
CA THR A 254 -2.87 13.61 -8.98
C THR A 254 -2.50 12.22 -8.49
N ASN A 255 -1.83 11.42 -9.32
CA ASN A 255 -1.51 10.03 -9.00
C ASN A 255 -0.13 9.83 -8.32
N GLY A 256 0.64 10.90 -8.12
CA GLY A 256 1.93 10.87 -7.44
C GLY A 256 3.12 10.57 -8.35
N ASN A 257 2.91 10.53 -9.68
CA ASN A 257 3.94 10.25 -10.67
C ASN A 257 4.11 11.36 -11.72
N GLU A 258 3.28 12.40 -11.66
CA GLU A 258 3.43 13.60 -12.49
C GLU A 258 4.67 14.42 -12.08
N GLU A 259 5.20 15.18 -13.02
CA GLU A 259 6.34 16.06 -12.78
C GLU A 259 6.03 17.12 -11.71
N GLY A 260 6.89 17.22 -10.71
CA GLY A 260 6.73 18.13 -9.57
C GLY A 260 5.77 17.61 -8.48
N LYS A 261 5.15 16.45 -8.69
CA LYS A 261 4.25 15.81 -7.72
C LYS A 261 4.66 14.38 -7.37
N GLN A 262 5.95 14.06 -7.55
CA GLN A 262 6.46 12.72 -7.27
C GLN A 262 6.56 12.43 -5.77
N GLY A 263 5.84 11.41 -5.32
CA GLY A 263 5.87 10.90 -3.96
C GLY A 263 5.47 9.45 -3.93
N PHE A 264 4.18 9.18 -3.64
CA PHE A 264 3.56 7.88 -3.86
C PHE A 264 3.84 7.36 -5.27
N GLY A 265 4.36 6.14 -5.38
CA GLY A 265 4.71 5.54 -6.66
C GLY A 265 3.59 4.67 -7.20
N HIS A 266 3.25 3.62 -6.46
CA HIS A 266 2.31 2.60 -6.88
C HIS A 266 1.88 1.70 -5.71
N VAL A 267 0.86 0.89 -5.95
CA VAL A 267 0.65 -0.37 -5.22
C VAL A 267 1.03 -1.54 -6.14
N GLY A 268 1.54 -2.64 -5.59
CA GLY A 268 1.97 -3.79 -6.40
C GLY A 268 1.30 -5.10 -6.00
N PHE A 269 1.08 -5.96 -6.98
CA PHE A 269 0.38 -7.24 -6.83
C PHE A 269 1.21 -8.38 -7.40
N LEU A 270 1.42 -9.41 -6.58
CA LEU A 270 2.00 -10.67 -7.04
C LEU A 270 0.96 -11.49 -7.79
N VAL A 271 1.36 -12.03 -8.93
CA VAL A 271 0.58 -12.98 -9.75
C VAL A 271 1.44 -14.17 -10.14
N ASP A 272 0.81 -15.32 -10.37
CA ASP A 272 1.53 -16.53 -10.78
C ASP A 272 2.00 -16.44 -12.24
N ASN A 273 1.28 -15.69 -13.09
CA ASN A 273 1.65 -15.43 -14.49
C ASN A 273 1.30 -14.00 -14.91
N VAL A 274 2.34 -13.19 -15.16
CA VAL A 274 2.20 -11.75 -15.48
C VAL A 274 1.56 -11.53 -16.85
N GLU A 275 1.87 -12.33 -17.86
CA GLU A 275 1.31 -12.18 -19.21
C GLU A 275 -0.20 -12.42 -19.20
N THR A 276 -0.64 -13.56 -18.64
CA THR A 276 -2.07 -13.91 -18.55
C THR A 276 -2.84 -12.92 -17.69
N ALA A 277 -2.25 -12.44 -16.59
CA ALA A 277 -2.83 -11.38 -15.77
C ALA A 277 -3.05 -10.09 -16.58
N CYS A 278 -2.03 -9.64 -17.34
CA CYS A 278 -2.12 -8.44 -18.18
C CYS A 278 -3.13 -8.59 -19.32
N GLU A 279 -3.19 -9.75 -19.98
CA GLU A 279 -4.21 -10.04 -21.00
C GLU A 279 -5.63 -9.95 -20.42
N SER A 280 -5.84 -10.51 -19.23
CA SER A 280 -7.13 -10.44 -18.54
C SER A 280 -7.50 -8.99 -18.18
N LEU A 281 -6.56 -8.21 -17.64
CA LEU A 281 -6.76 -6.79 -17.33
C LEU A 281 -7.11 -5.98 -18.58
N LYS A 282 -6.41 -6.21 -19.70
CA LYS A 282 -6.72 -5.58 -20.99
C LYS A 282 -8.10 -5.97 -21.50
N SER A 283 -8.48 -7.25 -21.41
CA SER A 283 -9.81 -7.72 -21.82
C SER A 283 -10.95 -7.08 -21.02
N LYS A 284 -10.67 -6.64 -19.79
CA LYS A 284 -11.58 -5.89 -18.92
C LYS A 284 -11.58 -4.37 -19.19
N GLY A 285 -10.73 -3.90 -20.12
CA GLY A 285 -10.67 -2.50 -20.55
C GLY A 285 -9.66 -1.63 -19.79
N TYR A 286 -8.80 -2.21 -18.95
CA TYR A 286 -7.77 -1.46 -18.24
C TYR A 286 -6.56 -1.15 -19.13
N THR A 287 -5.97 0.03 -18.94
CA THR A 287 -4.88 0.52 -19.78
C THR A 287 -3.53 0.13 -19.21
N MET A 288 -2.70 -0.56 -20.00
CA MET A 288 -1.33 -0.86 -19.61
C MET A 288 -0.46 0.39 -19.71
N LYS A 289 0.23 0.73 -18.62
CA LYS A 289 1.32 1.71 -18.59
C LYS A 289 2.61 1.13 -19.15
N LYS A 290 2.90 -0.13 -18.84
CA LYS A 290 4.07 -0.88 -19.30
C LYS A 290 3.68 -2.34 -19.49
N GLU A 291 3.99 -2.88 -20.67
CA GLU A 291 3.79 -4.31 -20.96
C GLU A 291 4.91 -5.17 -20.32
N PRO A 292 4.66 -6.48 -20.06
CA PRO A 292 5.60 -7.35 -19.35
C PRO A 292 6.99 -7.44 -19.98
N MET A 293 7.06 -7.35 -21.31
CA MET A 293 8.28 -7.47 -22.11
C MET A 293 8.80 -6.12 -22.64
N ALA A 294 8.20 -5.00 -22.23
CA ALA A 294 8.62 -3.67 -22.65
C ALA A 294 9.75 -3.12 -21.76
N GLY A 295 10.68 -2.37 -22.36
CA GLY A 295 11.79 -1.73 -21.65
C GLY A 295 12.93 -2.70 -21.30
N THR A 296 13.83 -2.26 -20.42
CA THR A 296 14.97 -3.06 -19.96
C THR A 296 14.58 -4.05 -18.85
N MET A 297 13.61 -3.68 -18.00
CA MET A 297 13.08 -4.55 -16.95
C MET A 297 11.97 -5.43 -17.51
N LYS A 298 12.21 -6.73 -17.63
CA LYS A 298 11.23 -7.72 -18.11
C LYS A 298 10.53 -8.42 -16.95
N GLY A 299 9.41 -9.10 -17.20
CA GLY A 299 8.75 -9.93 -16.19
C GLY A 299 7.96 -9.20 -15.11
N LEU A 300 7.78 -7.89 -15.28
CA LEU A 300 6.82 -7.08 -14.55
C LEU A 300 6.09 -6.16 -15.53
N ALA A 301 4.87 -5.80 -15.19
CA ALA A 301 4.05 -4.87 -15.94
C ALA A 301 3.51 -3.77 -15.02
N PHE A 302 3.07 -2.67 -15.63
CA PHE A 302 2.28 -1.66 -14.92
C PHE A 302 0.96 -1.46 -15.66
N VAL A 303 -0.13 -1.46 -14.92
CA VAL A 303 -1.47 -1.08 -15.38
C VAL A 303 -1.90 0.20 -14.65
N TYR A 304 -2.69 1.03 -15.30
CA TYR A 304 -3.37 2.13 -14.63
C TYR A 304 -4.67 1.64 -14.01
N ASP A 305 -4.90 2.01 -12.76
CA ASP A 305 -6.24 1.93 -12.19
C ASP A 305 -7.16 3.01 -12.81
N PRO A 306 -8.47 3.02 -12.51
CA PRO A 306 -9.41 3.97 -13.11
C PRO A 306 -9.12 5.45 -12.85
N ASP A 307 -8.34 5.77 -11.82
CA ASP A 307 -7.94 7.12 -11.43
C ASP A 307 -6.53 7.49 -11.94
N GLY A 308 -5.85 6.54 -12.60
CA GLY A 308 -4.53 6.73 -13.18
C GLY A 308 -3.38 6.42 -12.22
N TYR A 309 -3.63 5.87 -11.03
CA TYR A 309 -2.57 5.34 -10.18
C TYR A 309 -1.87 4.18 -10.89
N SER A 310 -0.56 4.13 -10.74
CA SER A 310 0.22 3.00 -11.25
C SER A 310 0.00 1.81 -10.34
N VAL A 311 -0.26 0.65 -10.94
CA VAL A 311 -0.36 -0.64 -10.25
C VAL A 311 0.62 -1.60 -10.88
N GLU A 312 1.59 -2.04 -10.09
CA GLU A 312 2.59 -3.01 -10.53
C GLU A 312 2.00 -4.42 -10.50
N VAL A 313 2.24 -5.20 -11.56
CA VAL A 313 1.90 -6.62 -11.64
C VAL A 313 3.19 -7.39 -11.85
N ILE A 314 3.50 -8.26 -10.91
CA ILE A 314 4.84 -8.82 -10.72
C ILE A 314 4.75 -10.33 -10.47
N LYS A 315 5.68 -11.11 -11.01
CA LYS A 315 5.59 -12.58 -10.87
C LYS A 315 5.92 -12.96 -9.43
N ARG A 316 5.06 -13.79 -8.83
CA ARG A 316 5.32 -14.45 -7.56
C ARG A 316 6.64 -15.22 -7.61
N GLY A 317 7.43 -15.09 -6.55
CA GLY A 317 8.78 -15.61 -6.45
C GLY A 317 9.85 -14.70 -7.07
N GLY A 318 9.52 -13.84 -8.04
CA GLY A 318 10.45 -12.84 -8.57
C GLY A 318 11.58 -13.40 -9.46
N TYR A 319 11.49 -14.66 -9.87
CA TYR A 319 12.46 -15.32 -10.75
C TYR A 319 11.78 -15.96 -11.96
N ASP A 320 12.45 -15.91 -13.10
CA ASP A 320 12.04 -16.63 -14.30
C ASP A 320 12.21 -18.15 -14.13
N ASP A 321 11.68 -18.91 -15.10
CA ASP A 321 11.72 -20.38 -15.03
C ASP A 321 13.15 -20.94 -15.11
N LYS A 322 14.15 -20.09 -15.40
CA LYS A 322 15.58 -20.41 -15.42
C LYS A 322 16.29 -19.98 -14.12
N GLY A 323 15.57 -19.41 -13.16
CA GLY A 323 16.13 -18.92 -11.90
C GLY A 323 16.83 -17.56 -12.01
N THR A 324 16.58 -16.80 -13.07
CA THR A 324 17.07 -15.42 -13.24
C THR A 324 16.11 -14.46 -12.54
N PRO A 325 16.57 -13.56 -11.66
CA PRO A 325 15.70 -12.52 -11.10
C PRO A 325 15.08 -11.71 -12.23
N TYR A 326 13.77 -11.50 -12.22
CA TYR A 326 13.11 -10.73 -13.29
C TYR A 326 13.53 -9.27 -13.35
N TYR A 327 14.10 -8.76 -12.27
CA TYR A 327 14.12 -7.34 -12.07
C TYR A 327 15.17 -6.61 -12.91
N PHE A 328 16.33 -7.21 -13.19
CA PHE A 328 17.43 -6.47 -13.83
C PHE A 328 18.39 -7.40 -14.61
N GLU A 329 18.40 -7.27 -15.94
CA GLU A 329 19.55 -7.61 -16.81
C GLU A 329 20.49 -6.40 -16.92
#